data_AF-A0A9Q3DIC0-F1
#
_entry.id   AF-A0A9Q3DIC0-F1
#
_cell.length_a   1.000
_cell.length_b   1.000
_cell.length_c   1.000
_cell.angle_alpha   90.00
_cell.angle_beta   90.00
_cell.angle_gamma   90.00
#
_symmetry.space_group_name_H-M   'P 1'
#
loop_
_entity.id
_entity.type
_entity.pdbx_description
1 polymer ?
#
loop_
_entity_poly.entity_id
_entity_poly.type
_entity_poly.pdbx_seq_one_letter_code
_entity_poly.pdbx_strand_id
1 'polypeptide(L)' 'MHALKLAYEASIHASTNQTPAILEKGWNPRLPQDSLRKELVEIHPTASSFKGVLEISRNNAVRCMEYSFAYAKEKWDK' A
#
# COMPACT_ATOMS: atom_id res chain seq x y z
N MET A 1 -2.30 -5.02 -34.45
CA MET A 1 -3.58 -5.39 -33.81
C MET A 1 -3.76 -4.85 -32.39
N HIS A 2 -2.71 -4.70 -31.57
CA HIS A 2 -2.86 -4.28 -30.17
C HIS A 2 -3.36 -2.84 -29.95
N ALA A 3 -2.97 -1.89 -30.82
CA ALA A 3 -3.36 -0.48 -30.66
C ALA A 3 -4.87 -0.23 -30.85
N LEU A 4 -5.50 -0.94 -31.79
CA LEU A 4 -6.93 -0.77 -32.08
C LEU A 4 -7.81 -1.29 -30.93
N LYS A 5 -7.45 -2.45 -30.38
CA LYS A 5 -8.14 -3.03 -29.22
C LYS A 5 -8.06 -2.10 -28.02
N LEU A 6 -6.89 -1.53 -27.76
CA LEU A 6 -6.69 -0.58 -26.67
C LEU A 6 -7.47 0.73 -26.89
N ALA A 7 -7.53 1.23 -28.12
CA ALA A 7 -8.33 2.41 -28.46
C ALA A 7 -9.83 2.16 -28.24
N TYR A 8 -10.33 0.98 -28.62
CA TYR A 8 -11.72 0.58 -28.40
C TYR A 8 -12.05 0.45 -26.91
N GLU A 9 -11.23 -0.29 -26.15
CA GLU A 9 -11.41 -0.51 -24.70
C GLU A 9 -11.39 0.81 -23.89
N ALA A 10 -10.71 1.85 -24.40
CA ALA A 10 -10.63 3.17 -23.77
C ALA A 10 -11.63 4.21 -24.33
N SER A 11 -12.42 3.86 -25.35
CA SER A 11 -13.41 4.77 -25.94
C SER A 11 -14.68 4.83 -25.09
N ILE A 12 -15.31 6.00 -25.00
CA ILE A 12 -16.56 6.19 -24.23
C ILE A 12 -17.73 5.77 -25.12
N HIS A 13 -18.55 4.86 -24.63
CA HIS A 13 -19.73 4.40 -25.36
C HIS A 13 -20.88 5.42 -25.23
N ALA A 14 -21.50 5.80 -26.35
CA ALA A 14 -22.45 6.92 -26.39
C ALA A 14 -23.75 6.66 -25.60
N SER A 15 -24.19 5.41 -25.48
CA SER A 15 -25.44 5.10 -24.76
C SER A 15 -25.26 4.93 -23.25
N THR A 16 -24.07 4.54 -22.80
CA THR A 16 -23.79 4.23 -21.39
C THR A 16 -22.88 5.26 -20.71
N ASN A 17 -22.26 6.17 -21.48
CA ASN A 17 -21.26 7.14 -21.02
C ASN A 17 -20.07 6.52 -20.26
N GLN A 18 -19.85 5.22 -20.40
CA GLN A 18 -18.76 4.48 -19.76
C GLN A 18 -17.89 3.80 -20.82
N THR A 19 -16.63 3.51 -20.48
CA THR A 19 -15.76 2.77 -21.41
C THR A 19 -16.05 1.27 -21.33
N PRO A 20 -15.92 0.51 -22.43
CA PRO A 20 -16.09 -0.94 -22.43
C PRO A 20 -15.24 -1.65 -21.38
N ALA A 21 -14.01 -1.18 -21.13
CA ALA A 21 -13.13 -1.74 -20.11
C ALA A 21 -13.71 -1.62 -18.67
N ILE A 22 -14.44 -0.54 -18.37
CA ILE A 22 -15.11 -0.38 -17.08
C ILE A 22 -16.29 -1.34 -16.97
N LEU A 23 -17.08 -1.50 -18.03
CA LEU A 23 -18.26 -2.37 -18.03
C LEU A 23 -17.88 -3.86 -17.96
N GLU A 24 -16.83 -4.27 -18.65
CA GLU A 24 -16.41 -5.68 -18.71
C GLU A 24 -15.49 -6.08 -17.54
N LYS A 25 -14.54 -5.20 -17.19
CA LYS A 25 -13.43 -5.54 -16.28
C LYS A 25 -13.43 -4.71 -14.99
N GLY A 26 -14.35 -3.74 -14.85
CA GLY A 26 -14.41 -2.85 -13.70
C GLY A 26 -13.27 -1.81 -13.62
N TRP A 27 -12.39 -1.73 -14.63
CA TRP A 27 -11.25 -0.81 -14.61
C TRP A 27 -10.89 -0.30 -16.01
N ASN A 28 -10.49 0.97 -16.11
CA ASN A 28 -10.08 1.60 -17.36
C ASN A 28 -8.54 1.70 -17.45
N PRO A 29 -7.89 1.18 -18.50
CA PRO A 29 -6.45 1.32 -18.73
C PRO A 29 -5.94 2.76 -18.88
N ARG A 30 -6.83 3.75 -19.06
CA ARG A 30 -6.48 5.19 -19.07
C ARG A 30 -6.92 5.97 -17.83
N LEU A 31 -7.46 5.33 -16.79
CA LEU A 31 -7.66 6.03 -15.52
C LEU A 31 -6.28 6.50 -15.04
N PRO A 32 -6.07 7.82 -14.83
CA PRO A 32 -4.90 8.28 -14.09
C PRO A 32 -4.87 7.46 -12.81
N GLN A 33 -3.73 6.84 -12.47
CA GLN A 33 -3.59 6.12 -11.20
C GLN A 33 -4.08 6.98 -10.01
N ASP A 34 -4.02 8.30 -10.16
CA ASP A 34 -4.48 9.30 -9.19
C ASP A 34 -6.00 9.40 -9.01
N SER A 35 -6.82 8.98 -9.99
CA SER A 35 -8.28 9.01 -9.88
C SER A 35 -8.82 7.92 -8.94
N LEU A 36 -8.12 6.80 -8.80
CA LEU A 36 -8.50 5.69 -7.93
C LEU A 36 -7.91 5.84 -6.52
N ARG A 37 -6.93 6.75 -6.33
CA ARG A 37 -6.21 6.94 -5.07
C ARG A 37 -6.96 7.80 -4.04
N LYS A 38 -7.96 8.58 -4.44
CA LYS A 38 -8.65 9.49 -3.51
C LYS A 38 -9.60 8.79 -2.53
N GLU A 39 -10.09 7.61 -2.88
CA GLU A 39 -11.06 6.85 -2.07
C GLU A 39 -10.58 5.46 -1.66
N LEU A 40 -9.38 5.05 -2.08
CA LEU A 40 -8.77 3.82 -1.59
C LEU A 40 -8.33 4.06 -0.15
N VAL A 41 -9.14 3.60 0.80
CA VAL A 41 -8.68 3.29 2.15
C VAL A 41 -7.36 2.54 2.00
N GLU A 42 -6.29 3.05 2.60
CA GLU A 42 -4.94 2.47 2.52
C GLU A 42 -4.95 1.10 3.21
N ILE A 43 -5.38 0.06 2.49
CA ILE A 43 -5.47 -1.32 3.01
C ILE A 43 -4.08 -1.96 3.10
N HIS A 44 -3.09 -1.44 2.37
CA HIS A 44 -1.72 -1.91 2.49
C HIS A 44 -0.85 -0.88 3.21
N PRO A 45 -0.07 -1.29 4.24
CA PRO A 45 0.96 -0.45 4.81
C PRO A 45 2.01 -0.14 3.74
N THR A 46 1.76 0.94 3.00
CA THR A 46 2.67 1.51 2.01
C THR A 46 4.00 1.77 2.72
N ALA A 47 5.14 1.59 2.03
CA ALA A 47 6.49 1.59 2.60
C ALA A 47 6.83 2.69 3.65
N SER A 48 6.10 3.81 3.67
CA SER A 48 6.10 4.83 4.74
C SER A 48 5.73 4.27 6.13
N SER A 49 4.65 3.49 6.21
CA SER A 49 4.22 2.82 7.44
C SER A 49 5.18 1.70 7.87
N PHE A 50 5.79 1.00 6.91
CA PHE A 50 6.82 0.00 7.20
C PHE A 50 8.06 0.62 7.86
N LYS A 51 8.48 1.81 7.42
CA LYS A 51 9.56 2.55 8.08
C LYS A 51 9.21 2.89 9.53
N GLY A 52 7.99 3.36 9.78
CA GLY A 52 7.52 3.66 11.14
C GLY A 52 7.51 2.42 12.04
N VAL A 53 6.99 1.30 11.53
CA VAL A 53 7.00 0.01 12.25
C VAL A 53 8.44 -0.44 12.54
N LEU A 54 9.36 -0.34 11.57
CA LEU A 54 10.77 -0.67 11.78
C LEU A 54 11.44 0.18 12.85
N GLU A 55 11.14 1.49 12.89
CA GLU A 55 11.69 2.41 13.88
C GLU A 55 11.18 2.07 15.29
N ILE A 56 9.88 1.77 15.43
CA ILE A 56 9.29 1.32 16.69
C ILE A 56 9.90 -0.02 17.13
N SER A 57 10.03 -0.99 16.23
CA SER A 57 10.65 -2.28 16.52
C SER A 57 12.11 -2.12 16.96
N ARG A 58 12.88 -1.24 16.31
CA ARG A 58 14.27 -0.95 16.68
C ARG A 58 14.36 -0.38 18.10
N ASN A 59 13.53 0.61 18.42
CA ASN A 59 13.52 1.24 19.74
C ASN A 59 13.16 0.24 20.85
N ASN A 60 12.19 -0.63 20.59
CA ASN A 60 11.81 -1.68 21.54
C ASN A 60 12.92 -2.73 21.72
N ALA A 61 13.63 -3.11 20.64
CA ALA A 61 14.75 -4.03 20.74
C ALA A 61 15.89 -3.48 21.61
N VAL A 62 16.21 -2.19 21.48
CA VAL A 62 17.21 -1.51 22.32
C VAL A 62 16.78 -1.54 23.80
N ARG A 63 15.52 -1.20 24.09
CA ARG A 63 14.98 -1.26 25.46
C ARG A 63 15.02 -2.67 26.05
N CYS A 64 14.71 -3.70 25.25
CA CYS A 64 14.79 -5.09 25.71
C CYS A 64 16.23 -5.48 26.08
N MET A 65 17.24 -5.00 25.34
CA MET A 65 18.65 -5.21 25.71
C MET A 65 18.98 -4.52 27.04
N GLU A 66 18.60 -3.25 27.20
CA GLU A 66 18.82 -2.50 28.45
C GLU A 66 18.18 -3.18 29.66
N TYR A 67 16.93 -3.64 29.53
CA TYR A 67 16.23 -4.37 30.57
C TYR A 67 16.88 -5.73 30.87
N SER A 68 17.37 -6.43 29.85
CA SER A 68 18.11 -7.67 30.04
C SER A 68 19.40 -7.45 30.83
N PHE A 69 20.16 -6.39 30.54
CA PHE A 69 21.37 -6.05 31.27
C PHE A 69 21.07 -5.60 32.70
N ALA A 70 20.05 -4.77 32.90
CA ALA A 70 19.63 -4.34 34.23
C ALA A 70 19.19 -5.53 35.11
N TYR A 71 18.38 -6.44 34.56
CA TYR A 71 17.95 -7.65 35.24
C TYR A 71 19.13 -8.58 35.57
N ALA A 72 20.05 -8.79 34.62
CA ALA A 72 21.23 -9.60 34.86
C ALA A 72 22.10 -9.00 35.97
N LYS A 73 22.31 -7.68 35.97
CA LYS A 73 23.05 -7.00 37.03
C LYS A 73 22.37 -7.19 38.39
N GLU A 74 21.07 -6.91 38.49
CA GLU A 74 20.34 -7.06 39.76
C GLU A 74 20.36 -8.50 40.31
N LYS A 75 20.33 -9.50 39.41
CA LYS A 75 20.29 -10.91 39.79
C LYS A 75 21.65 -11.50 40.17
N TRP A 76 22.73 -11.06 39.52
CA TRP A 76 24.05 -11.69 39.63
C TRP A 76 25.10 -10.84 40.36
N ASP A 77 24.90 -9.53 40.60
CA ASP A 77 25.76 -8.71 41.48
C ASP A 77 25.37 -8.81 42.98
N LYS A 78 24.55 -9.81 43.36
CA LYS A 78 24.29 -10.20 44.76
C LYS A 78 25.13 -11.41 45.14
#